data_AF-A0A7C4S551-F1
#
_entry.id   AF-A0A7C4S551-F1
#
_cell.length_a   1.000
_cell.length_b   1.000
_cell.length_c   1.000
_cell.angle_alpha   90.00
_cell.angle_beta   90.00
_cell.angle_gamma   90.00
#
_symmetry.space_group_name_H-M   'P 1'
#
loop_
_entity.id
_entity.type
_entity.pdbx_description
1 polymer ?
#
loop_
_entity_poly.entity_id
_entity_poly.type
_entity_poly.pdbx_seq_one_letter_code
_entity_poly.pdbx_strand_id
1 'polypeptide(L)'
;MSSTVTIPIISFIIALIVSALTYAWGAKIAPRPKPSSDKLKPYACGEDVPAEIVPVTIHLINFATLFLVFDTLALIIAFAILSPTMLTQTSFLVAIYALVALEAILLLARRRW
;
A
#
# COMPACT_ATOMS: atom_id res chain seq x y z
N MET A 1 -21.54 11.11 -18.62
CA MET A 1 -20.15 10.73 -18.29
C MET A 1 -19.71 9.59 -19.21
N SER A 2 -18.49 9.64 -19.72
CA SER A 2 -17.92 8.61 -20.61
C SER A 2 -17.80 7.27 -19.88
N SER A 3 -18.13 6.15 -20.55
CA SER A 3 -18.10 4.80 -19.96
C SER A 3 -16.77 4.45 -19.30
N THR A 4 -15.66 4.99 -19.80
CA THR A 4 -14.29 4.82 -19.27
C THR A 4 -14.13 5.27 -17.82
N VAL A 5 -14.84 6.31 -17.39
CA VAL A 5 -14.74 6.83 -16.01
C VAL A 5 -15.84 6.23 -15.13
N THR A 6 -17.01 5.99 -15.71
CA THR A 6 -18.18 5.49 -14.98
C THR A 6 -17.97 4.04 -14.49
N ILE A 7 -17.34 3.18 -15.29
CA ILE A 7 -17.15 1.76 -14.93
C ILE A 7 -16.28 1.59 -13.66
N PRO A 8 -15.06 2.16 -13.55
CA PRO A 8 -14.26 2.04 -12.34
C PRO A 8 -14.96 2.55 -11.07
N ILE A 9 -15.69 3.66 -11.16
CA ILE A 9 -16.42 4.25 -10.03
C ILE A 9 -17.53 3.30 -9.57
N ILE A 10 -18.33 2.78 -10.50
CA ILE A 10 -19.39 1.82 -10.17
C ILE A 10 -18.79 0.54 -9.58
N SER A 11 -17.70 0.01 -10.16
CA SER A 11 -17.01 -1.17 -9.64
C SER A 11 -16.51 -0.96 -8.20
N PHE A 12 -15.93 0.21 -7.91
CA PHE A 12 -15.48 0.56 -6.55
C PHE A 12 -16.65 0.62 -5.55
N ILE A 13 -17.76 1.27 -5.94
CA ILE A 13 -18.96 1.35 -5.10
C ILE A 13 -19.53 -0.05 -4.85
N ILE A 14 -19.64 -0.90 -5.87
CA ILE A 14 -20.10 -2.27 -5.72
C ILE A 14 -19.18 -3.04 -4.76
N ALA A 15 -17.86 -2.93 -4.91
CA ALA A 15 -16.90 -3.60 -4.03
C ALA A 15 -17.07 -3.17 -2.56
N LEU A 16 -17.27 -1.88 -2.31
CA LEU A 16 -17.56 -1.36 -0.96
C LEU A 16 -18.87 -1.92 -0.40
N ILE A 17 -19.94 -1.91 -1.20
CA ILE A 17 -21.25 -2.44 -0.80
C ILE A 17 -21.12 -3.92 -0.46
N VAL A 18 -20.49 -4.72 -1.32
CA VAL A 18 -20.29 -6.15 -1.10
C VAL A 18 -19.48 -6.39 0.18
N SER A 19 -18.37 -5.68 0.37
CA SER A 19 -17.55 -5.79 1.58
C SER A 19 -18.34 -5.47 2.85
N ALA A 20 -19.10 -4.37 2.83
CA ALA A 20 -19.93 -3.96 3.97
C ALA A 20 -21.05 -4.97 4.27
N LEU A 21 -21.70 -5.50 3.23
CA LEU A 21 -22.73 -6.53 3.37
C LEU A 21 -22.15 -7.83 3.93
N THR A 22 -21.00 -8.27 3.43
CA THR A 22 -20.30 -9.46 3.96
C THR A 22 -19.93 -9.27 5.43
N TYR A 23 -19.41 -8.11 5.80
CA TYR A 23 -19.09 -7.80 7.19
C TYR A 23 -20.34 -7.79 8.09
N ALA A 24 -21.40 -7.10 7.67
CA ALA A 24 -22.64 -7.01 8.43
C ALA A 24 -23.32 -8.37 8.58
N TRP A 25 -23.29 -9.18 7.53
CA TRP A 25 -23.87 -10.52 7.56
C TRP A 25 -23.06 -11.46 8.45
N GLY A 26 -21.73 -11.42 8.35
CA GLY A 26 -20.82 -12.14 9.26
C GLY A 26 -21.06 -11.76 10.72
N ALA A 27 -21.18 -10.46 11.02
CA ALA A 27 -21.48 -9.97 12.36
C ALA A 27 -22.86 -10.40 12.90
N LYS A 28 -23.83 -10.64 12.01
CA LYS A 28 -25.18 -11.10 12.37
C LYS A 28 -25.25 -12.61 12.61
N ILE A 29 -24.55 -13.42 11.81
CA ILE A 29 -24.55 -14.89 11.92
C ILE A 29 -23.60 -15.36 13.03
N ALA A 30 -22.47 -14.67 13.22
CA ALA A 30 -21.45 -15.11 14.17
C ALA A 30 -22.00 -15.16 15.61
N PRO A 31 -21.70 -16.24 16.37
CA PRO A 31 -21.97 -16.26 17.81
C PRO A 31 -21.26 -15.08 18.48
N ARG A 32 -22.01 -14.24 19.22
CA ARG A 32 -21.44 -13.08 19.91
C ARG A 32 -20.65 -13.54 21.14
N PRO A 33 -19.31 -13.44 21.15
CA PRO A 33 -18.55 -13.82 22.34
C PRO A 33 -18.83 -12.82 23.47
N LYS A 34 -19.09 -13.32 24.68
CA LYS A 34 -19.04 -12.46 25.88
C LYS A 34 -17.60 -11.94 26.03
N PRO A 35 -17.37 -10.61 26.03
CA PRO A 35 -16.04 -10.07 26.25
C PRO A 35 -15.60 -10.43 27.66
N SER A 36 -14.39 -10.97 27.77
CA SER A 36 -13.69 -11.19 29.04
C SER A 36 -12.28 -10.64 28.90
N SER A 37 -11.66 -10.24 30.01
CA SER A 37 -10.28 -9.70 30.01
C SER A 37 -9.35 -10.61 29.21
N ASP A 38 -9.38 -11.91 29.48
CA ASP A 38 -8.51 -12.90 28.80
C ASP A 38 -8.77 -13.05 27.31
N LYS A 39 -9.99 -12.80 26.81
CA LYS A 39 -10.31 -12.86 25.36
C LYS A 39 -9.89 -11.61 24.62
N LEU A 40 -9.66 -10.51 25.33
CA LEU A 40 -9.23 -9.24 24.78
C LEU A 40 -7.71 -9.05 24.86
N LYS A 41 -7.00 -9.93 25.60
CA LYS A 41 -5.55 -9.94 25.64
C LYS A 41 -4.95 -10.31 24.26
N PRO A 42 -3.78 -9.77 23.89
CA PRO A 42 -3.08 -10.16 22.68
C PRO A 42 -2.78 -11.66 22.66
N TYR A 43 -2.76 -12.24 21.47
CA TYR A 43 -2.32 -13.61 21.31
C TYR A 43 -0.80 -13.70 21.48
N ALA A 44 -0.36 -14.46 22.47
CA ALA A 44 1.06 -14.74 22.73
C ALA A 44 1.28 -16.23 22.99
N CYS A 45 0.79 -17.10 22.09
CA CYS A 45 0.94 -18.56 22.21
C CYS A 45 0.44 -19.17 23.55
N GLY A 46 -0.48 -18.48 24.23
CA GLY A 46 -1.00 -18.87 25.56
C GLY A 46 -0.23 -18.29 26.75
N GLU A 47 0.82 -17.51 26.51
CA GLU A 47 1.57 -16.79 27.54
C GLU A 47 0.86 -15.49 27.94
N ASP A 48 0.91 -15.15 29.23
CA ASP A 48 0.38 -13.87 29.75
C ASP A 48 1.45 -12.78 29.65
N VAL A 49 1.70 -12.32 28.42
CA VAL A 49 2.62 -11.21 28.16
C VAL A 49 1.86 -9.89 28.06
N PRO A 50 2.43 -8.78 28.55
CA PRO A 50 1.83 -7.47 28.36
C PRO A 50 1.78 -7.13 26.87
N ALA A 51 0.76 -6.36 26.47
CA ALA A 51 0.69 -5.82 25.12
C ALA A 51 1.87 -4.86 24.89
N GLU A 52 2.81 -5.26 24.05
CA GLU A 52 3.96 -4.43 23.69
C GLU A 52 3.85 -3.97 22.24
N ILE A 53 4.15 -2.69 22.01
CA ILE A 53 4.30 -2.16 20.66
C ILE A 53 5.71 -2.54 20.22
N VAL A 54 5.82 -3.61 19.45
CA VAL A 54 7.09 -3.99 18.84
C VAL A 54 7.48 -2.88 17.86
N PRO A 55 8.68 -2.27 17.99
CA PRO A 55 9.13 -1.29 17.03
C PRO A 55 9.24 -1.95 15.65
N VAL A 56 8.44 -1.45 14.71
CA VAL A 56 8.50 -1.87 13.31
C VAL A 56 9.94 -1.63 12.82
N THR A 57 10.59 -2.70 12.36
CA THR A 57 12.02 -2.66 12.03
C THR A 57 12.29 -1.66 10.90
N ILE A 58 13.48 -1.05 10.93
CA ILE A 58 13.94 -0.05 9.92
C ILE A 58 13.85 -0.61 8.49
N HIS A 59 13.92 -1.94 8.32
CA HIS A 59 13.80 -2.60 7.02
C HIS A 59 12.47 -2.31 6.32
N LEU A 60 11.35 -2.27 7.04
CA LEU A 60 10.04 -1.98 6.46
C LEU A 60 9.91 -0.52 6.01
N ILE A 61 10.57 0.39 6.72
CA ILE A 61 10.65 1.81 6.33
C ILE A 61 11.46 1.95 5.03
N ASN A 62 12.63 1.32 4.96
CA ASN A 62 13.44 1.35 3.73
C ASN A 62 12.70 0.77 2.53
N PHE A 63 11.96 -0.32 2.73
CA PHE A 63 11.12 -0.90 1.68
C PHE A 63 10.00 0.06 1.25
N ALA A 64 9.29 0.66 2.20
CA ALA A 64 8.22 1.62 1.91
C ALA A 64 8.75 2.85 1.15
N THR A 65 9.91 3.38 1.55
CA THR A 65 10.56 4.50 0.84
C THR A 65 10.97 4.12 -0.57
N LEU A 66 11.55 2.94 -0.76
CA LEU A 66 11.93 2.46 -2.08
C LEU A 66 10.70 2.23 -2.98
N PHE A 67 9.63 1.66 -2.43
CA PHE A 67 8.35 1.50 -3.12
C PHE A 67 7.80 2.85 -3.58
N LEU A 68 7.81 3.87 -2.72
CA LEU A 68 7.35 5.23 -3.07
C LEU A 68 8.14 5.84 -4.24
N VAL A 69 9.47 5.67 -4.26
CA VAL A 69 10.32 6.15 -5.36
C VAL A 69 9.98 5.43 -6.67
N PHE A 70 9.78 4.11 -6.63
CA PHE A 70 9.39 3.37 -7.84
C PHE A 70 7.97 3.70 -8.31
N ASP A 71 7.02 3.88 -7.39
CA ASP A 71 5.63 4.20 -7.73
C ASP A 71 5.52 5.59 -8.38
N THR A 72 6.25 6.59 -7.85
CA THR A 72 6.33 7.92 -8.47
C THR A 72 6.99 7.87 -9.85
N LEU A 73 8.07 7.10 -10.03
CA LEU A 73 8.70 6.90 -11.33
C LEU A 73 7.73 6.24 -12.34
N ALA A 74 7.00 5.21 -11.92
CA ALA A 74 6.01 4.53 -12.75
C ALA A 74 4.90 5.48 -13.19
N LEU A 75 4.42 6.34 -12.29
CA LEU A 75 3.42 7.36 -12.60
C LEU A 75 3.93 8.37 -13.65
N ILE A 76 5.16 8.87 -13.50
CA ILE A 76 5.77 9.80 -14.46
C ILE A 76 5.90 9.14 -15.84
N ILE A 77 6.38 7.90 -15.89
CA ILE A 77 6.53 7.15 -17.15
C ILE A 77 5.15 6.92 -17.79
N ALA A 78 4.13 6.54 -17.03
CA ALA A 78 2.78 6.34 -17.53
C ALA A 78 2.23 7.61 -18.20
N PHE A 79 2.35 8.77 -17.53
CA PHE A 79 1.91 10.05 -18.11
C PHE A 79 2.72 10.45 -19.36
N ALA A 80 4.02 10.17 -19.38
CA ALA A 80 4.85 10.42 -20.55
C ALA A 80 4.40 9.57 -21.76
N ILE A 81 4.06 8.30 -21.56
CA ILE A 81 3.55 7.41 -22.62
C ILE A 81 2.20 7.87 -23.18
N LEU A 82 1.31 8.35 -22.30
CA LEU A 82 -0.04 8.81 -22.67
C LEU A 82 -0.05 10.08 -23.55
N SER A 83 1.06 10.80 -23.65
CA SER A 83 1.19 11.99 -24.51
C SER A 83 2.53 12.00 -25.26
N PRO A 84 2.55 11.65 -26.56
CA PRO A 84 3.78 11.58 -27.35
C PRO A 84 4.57 12.89 -27.41
N THR A 85 3.89 14.03 -27.32
CA THR A 85 4.51 15.37 -27.26
C THR A 85 5.12 15.66 -25.89
N MET A 86 4.54 15.14 -24.80
CA MET A 86 5.14 15.22 -23.48
C MET A 86 6.37 14.32 -23.38
N LEU A 87 6.41 13.19 -24.08
CA LEU A 87 7.49 12.22 -24.00
C LEU A 87 8.86 12.83 -24.36
N THR A 88 8.92 13.67 -25.40
CA THR A 88 10.14 14.41 -25.74
C THR A 88 10.49 15.49 -24.73
N GLN A 89 9.50 16.22 -24.19
CA GLN A 89 9.72 17.31 -23.23
C GLN A 89 10.03 16.83 -21.80
N THR A 90 9.50 15.67 -21.40
CA THR A 90 9.67 15.07 -20.07
C THR A 90 10.76 13.98 -20.03
N SER A 91 11.32 13.59 -21.18
CA SER A 91 12.42 12.62 -21.27
C SER A 91 13.59 12.95 -20.33
N PHE A 92 13.97 14.23 -20.24
CA PHE A 92 15.01 14.70 -19.33
C PHE A 92 14.63 14.54 -17.85
N LEU A 93 13.37 14.81 -17.48
CA LEU A 93 12.87 14.61 -16.12
C LEU A 93 12.82 13.13 -15.76
N VAL A 94 12.36 12.27 -16.67
CA VAL A 94 12.37 10.81 -16.50
C VAL A 94 13.79 10.31 -16.28
N ALA A 95 14.76 10.79 -17.06
CA ALA A 95 16.17 10.42 -16.92
C ALA A 95 16.74 10.86 -15.56
N ILE A 96 16.46 12.07 -15.10
CA ILE A 96 16.88 12.54 -13.76
C ILE A 96 16.26 11.67 -12.67
N TYR A 97 14.97 11.41 -12.72
CA TYR A 97 14.30 10.58 -11.71
C TYR A 97 14.82 9.14 -11.71
N ALA A 98 15.09 8.56 -12.88
CA ALA A 98 15.71 7.24 -13.00
C ALA A 98 17.13 7.21 -12.39
N LEU A 99 17.92 8.27 -12.58
CA LEU A 99 19.24 8.40 -11.95
C LEU A 99 19.14 8.52 -10.43
N VAL A 100 18.22 9.34 -9.91
CA VAL A 100 17.98 9.46 -8.46
C VAL A 100 17.54 8.12 -7.86
N ALA A 101 16.65 7.40 -8.55
CA ALA A 101 16.22 6.07 -8.14
C ALA A 101 17.39 5.07 -8.14
N LEU A 102 18.24 5.10 -9.18
CA LEU A 102 19.44 4.26 -9.27
C LEU A 102 20.42 4.55 -8.12
N GLU A 103 20.71 5.82 -7.84
CA GLU A 103 21.55 6.23 -6.72
C GLU A 103 20.97 5.75 -5.38
N ALA A 104 19.66 5.89 -5.17
CA ALA A 104 19.00 5.40 -3.96
C ALA A 104 19.14 3.87 -3.79
N ILE A 105 18.99 3.10 -4.88
CA ILE A 105 19.18 1.65 -4.88
C ILE A 105 20.64 1.29 -4.60
N LEU A 106 21.59 1.98 -5.23
CA LEU A 106 23.02 1.74 -5.04
C LEU A 106 23.46 2.06 -3.60
N LEU A 107 22.97 3.16 -3.02
CA LEU A 107 23.21 3.50 -1.61
C LEU A 107 22.61 2.46 -0.67
N LEU A 108 21.39 1.98 -0.96
CA LEU A 108 20.77 0.92 -0.18
C LEU A 108 21.54 -0.41 -0.30
N ALA A 109 22.00 -0.77 -1.50
CA ALA A 109 22.79 -1.99 -1.74
C ALA A 109 24.19 -1.93 -1.09
N ARG A 110 24.78 -0.74 -1.01
CA ARG A 110 26.07 -0.51 -0.32
C ARG A 110 25.94 -0.45 1.20
N ARG A 111 24.71 -0.26 1.72
CA ARG A 111 24.44 -0.29 3.16
C ARG A 111 24.63 -1.72 3.66
N ARG A 112 25.84 -2.03 4.11
CA ARG A 112 26.14 -3.23 4.89
C ARG A 112 25.31 -3.16 6.17
N TRP A 113 24.43 -4.14 6.34
CA TRP A 113 23.68 -4.39 7.56
C TRP A 113 24.55 -5.20 8.52
#